data_AF-A0A453LGP6-F1
#
_entry.id   AF-A0A453LGP6-F1
#
_cell.length_a   1.000
_cell.length_b   1.000
_cell.length_c   1.000
_cell.angle_alpha   90.00
_cell.angle_beta   90.00
_cell.angle_gamma   90.00
#
_symmetry.space_group_name_H-M   'P 1'
#
loop_
_entity.id
_entity.type
_entity.pdbx_description
1 polymer ?
#
loop_
_entity_poly.entity_id
_entity_poly.type
_entity_poly.pdbx_seq_one_letter_code
_entity_poly.pdbx_strand_id
1 'polypeptide(L)'
;MAICGGFRRVFEVGPVFRAEDSNTHRHLCEFVGLDAEMEIMRHYFEVCDIVDGLFVEIFRHLNENCKRELEAINRQYPFEPLKVKYLLRLIAWWFQ
;
A
#
# COMPACT_ATOMS: atom_id res chain seq x y z
N MET A 1 -19.29 3.84 -3.91
CA MET A 1 -20.38 4.32 -4.83
C MET A 1 -19.94 4.43 -6.28
N ALA A 2 -18.68 4.81 -6.55
CA ALA A 2 -18.18 4.93 -7.93
C ALA A 2 -18.26 3.61 -8.71
N ILE A 3 -17.95 2.47 -8.08
CA ILE A 3 -18.09 1.15 -8.70
C ILE A 3 -19.54 0.87 -9.13
N CYS A 4 -20.50 1.09 -8.23
CA CYS A 4 -21.93 0.96 -8.56
C CYS A 4 -22.39 1.96 -9.63
N GLY A 5 -21.69 3.08 -9.79
CA GLY A 5 -21.90 4.08 -10.84
C GLY A 5 -21.34 3.69 -12.21
N GLY A 6 -20.80 2.47 -12.37
CA GLY A 6 -20.27 1.96 -13.63
C GLY A 6 -18.78 2.21 -13.84
N PHE A 7 -18.09 2.84 -12.89
CA PHE A 7 -16.63 2.95 -12.94
C PHE A 7 -16.01 1.61 -12.53
N ARG A 8 -15.24 0.99 -13.43
CA ARG A 8 -14.74 -0.37 -13.18
C ARG A 8 -13.53 -0.43 -12.25
N ARG A 9 -12.72 0.64 -12.22
CA ARG A 9 -11.52 0.78 -11.39
C ARG A 9 -11.36 2.23 -11.01
N VAL A 10 -11.19 2.51 -9.72
CA VAL A 10 -11.02 3.85 -9.16
C VAL A 10 -9.96 3.84 -8.07
N PHE A 11 -9.32 4.99 -7.88
CA PHE A 11 -8.44 5.23 -6.75
C PHE A 11 -8.65 6.65 -6.24
N GLU A 12 -8.34 6.88 -4.97
CA GLU A 12 -8.44 8.17 -4.30
C GLU A 12 -7.17 8.45 -3.51
N VAL A 13 -6.71 9.70 -3.57
CA VAL A 13 -5.65 10.24 -2.73
C VAL A 13 -6.22 11.47 -2.03
N GLY A 14 -6.49 11.36 -0.73
CA GLY A 14 -7.24 12.38 -0.02
C GLY A 14 -7.08 12.32 1.49
N PRO A 15 -7.56 13.35 2.21
CA PRO A 15 -7.53 13.36 3.67
C PRO A 15 -8.56 12.37 4.23
N VAL A 16 -8.12 11.55 5.18
CA VAL A 16 -8.94 10.60 5.94
C VAL A 16 -8.92 11.00 7.40
N PHE A 17 -10.10 11.01 8.02
CA PHE A 17 -10.29 11.41 9.41
C PHE A 17 -10.67 10.22 10.27
N ARG A 18 -10.03 10.12 11.43
CA ARG A 18 -10.33 9.15 12.49
C ARG A 18 -10.82 9.89 13.71
N ALA A 19 -12.07 9.62 14.09
CA ALA A 19 -12.73 10.28 15.21
C ALA A 19 -12.44 9.61 16.56
N GLU A 20 -11.70 8.48 16.57
CA GLU A 20 -11.38 7.77 17.80
C GLU A 20 -10.36 8.54 18.65
N ASP A 21 -10.61 8.61 19.97
CA ASP A 21 -9.66 9.17 20.94
C ASP A 21 -8.56 8.13 21.24
N SER A 22 -7.59 8.01 20.33
CA SER A 22 -6.45 7.09 20.46
C SER A 22 -5.13 7.82 20.25
N ASN A 23 -4.48 8.19 21.36
CA ASN A 23 -3.18 8.87 21.32
C ASN A 23 -2.03 7.87 21.51
N THR A 24 -1.62 7.23 20.40
CA THR A 24 -0.42 6.38 20.35
C THR A 24 0.54 6.88 19.29
N HIS A 25 1.81 6.47 19.36
CA HIS A 25 2.83 6.82 18.35
C HIS A 25 2.52 6.34 16.92
N ARG A 26 1.45 5.56 16.71
CA ARG A 26 1.03 5.02 15.39
C ARG A 26 -0.31 5.55 14.89
N HIS A 27 -1.01 6.38 15.67
CA HIS A 27 -2.35 6.85 15.32
C HIS A 27 -2.36 8.36 15.14
N LEU A 28 -3.00 8.79 14.06
CA LEU A 28 -3.27 10.19 13.74
C LEU A 28 -4.77 10.35 13.49
N CYS A 29 -5.35 11.47 13.93
CA CYS A 29 -6.76 11.79 13.68
C CYS A 29 -7.01 12.30 12.25
N GLU A 30 -5.96 12.73 11.56
CA GLU A 30 -5.97 13.13 10.15
C GLU A 30 -4.70 12.61 9.47
N PHE A 31 -4.86 11.95 8.32
CA PHE A 31 -3.76 11.46 7.49
C PHE A 31 -4.18 11.39 6.03
N VAL A 32 -3.22 11.22 5.12
CA VAL A 32 -3.51 11.00 3.69
C VAL A 32 -3.78 9.53 3.46
N GLY A 33 -4.99 9.21 3.01
CA GLY A 33 -5.39 7.89 2.56
C GLY A 33 -5.05 7.67 1.09
N LEU A 34 -4.67 6.44 0.77
CA LEU A 34 -4.51 5.93 -0.59
C LEU A 34 -5.46 4.75 -0.74
N ASP A 35 -6.65 5.01 -1.27
CA ASP A 35 -7.70 4.02 -1.40
C ASP A 35 -7.87 3.60 -2.86
N ALA A 36 -8.11 2.31 -3.09
CA ALA A 36 -8.36 1.76 -4.42
C ALA A 36 -9.54 0.80 -4.38
N GLU A 37 -10.46 0.94 -5.34
CA GLU A 37 -11.64 0.10 -5.48
C GLU A 37 -11.72 -0.41 -6.92
N MET A 38 -12.06 -1.70 -7.09
CA MET A 38 -12.18 -2.34 -8.40
C MET A 38 -13.36 -3.30 -8.45
N GLU A 39 -14.04 -3.32 -9.59
CA GLU A 39 -15.01 -4.34 -9.96
C GLU A 39 -14.35 -5.74 -10.01
N ILE A 40 -14.85 -6.65 -9.19
CA ILE A 40 -14.38 -8.04 -9.14
C ILE A 40 -15.23 -8.88 -10.12
N MET A 41 -14.57 -9.65 -10.98
CA MET A 41 -15.27 -10.47 -11.97
C MET A 41 -15.57 -11.88 -11.45
N ARG A 42 -14.58 -12.54 -10.84
CA ARG A 42 -14.66 -13.96 -10.44
C ARG A 42 -14.29 -14.17 -8.99
N HIS A 43 -13.19 -13.55 -8.53
CA HIS A 43 -12.67 -13.78 -7.18
C HIS A 43 -11.91 -12.56 -6.65
N TYR A 44 -12.02 -12.29 -5.35
CA TYR A 44 -11.38 -11.13 -4.72
C TYR A 44 -9.85 -11.14 -4.79
N PHE A 45 -9.24 -12.27 -5.14
CA PHE A 45 -7.79 -12.35 -5.38
C PHE A 45 -7.35 -11.46 -6.55
N GLU A 46 -8.24 -11.14 -7.48
CA GLU A 46 -7.96 -10.18 -8.54
C GLU A 46 -7.55 -8.80 -7.98
N VAL A 47 -8.15 -8.39 -6.86
CA VAL A 47 -7.77 -7.14 -6.17
C VAL A 47 -6.45 -7.31 -5.44
N CYS A 48 -6.25 -8.45 -4.77
CA CYS A 48 -4.99 -8.75 -4.08
C CYS A 48 -3.79 -8.75 -5.04
N ASP A 49 -3.95 -9.31 -6.24
CA ASP A 49 -2.90 -9.35 -7.26
C ASP A 49 -2.49 -7.95 -7.73
N ILE A 50 -3.46 -7.03 -7.83
CA ILE A 50 -3.19 -5.63 -8.18
C ILE A 50 -2.47 -4.91 -7.04
N VAL A 51 -2.95 -5.09 -5.81
CA VAL A 51 -2.33 -4.47 -4.63
C VAL A 51 -0.90 -4.98 -4.43
N ASP A 52 -0.66 -6.27 -4.64
CA ASP A 52 0.69 -6.84 -4.57
C ASP A 52 1.62 -6.23 -5.63
N GLY A 53 1.17 -6.19 -6.89
CA GLY A 53 1.92 -5.57 -7.98
C GLY A 53 2.22 -4.09 -7.72
N LEU A 54 1.28 -3.35 -7.15
CA LEU A 54 1.43 -1.95 -6.77
C LEU A 54 2.56 -1.77 -5.75
N PHE A 55 2.56 -2.54 -4.65
CA PHE A 55 3.60 -2.42 -3.62
C PHE A 55 4.97 -2.82 -4.15
N VAL A 56 5.04 -3.90 -4.93
CA VAL A 56 6.29 -4.33 -5.57
C VAL A 56 6.87 -3.21 -6.45
N GLU A 57 6.03 -2.54 -7.25
CA GLU A 57 6.47 -1.42 -8.09
C GLU A 57 6.93 -0.21 -7.25
N ILE A 58 6.18 0.16 -6.20
CA ILE A 58 6.56 1.27 -5.30
C ILE A 58 7.94 1.01 -4.69
N PHE A 59 8.16 -0.16 -4.11
CA PHE A 59 9.44 -0.48 -3.47
C PHE A 59 10.59 -0.59 -4.48
N ARG A 60 10.33 -1.12 -5.68
CA ARG A 60 11.31 -1.13 -6.78
C ARG A 60 11.70 0.30 -7.16
N HIS A 61 10.71 1.16 -7.39
CA HIS A 61 10.93 2.54 -7.77
C HIS A 61 11.74 3.30 -6.72
N LEU A 62 11.43 3.12 -5.43
CA LEU A 62 12.18 3.74 -4.33
C LEU A 62 13.65 3.30 -4.33
N ASN A 63 13.91 2.00 -4.49
CA ASN A 63 15.26 1.45 -4.51
C ASN A 63 16.08 1.91 -5.74
N GLU A 64 15.43 2.11 -6.88
CA GLU A 64 16.11 2.50 -8.12
C GLU A 64 16.33 4.01 -8.21
N ASN A 65 15.33 4.81 -7.83
CA ASN A 65 15.28 6.25 -8.12
C ASN A 65 15.50 7.14 -6.89
N CYS A 66 15.30 6.64 -5.67
CA CYS A 66 15.35 7.45 -4.44
C CYS A 66 16.54 7.10 -3.53
N LYS A 67 17.64 6.57 -4.08
CA LYS A 67 18.80 6.11 -3.31
C LYS A 67 19.39 7.19 -2.40
N ARG A 68 19.46 8.42 -2.91
CA ARG A 68 20.04 9.57 -2.19
C ARG A 68 19.19 9.92 -0.96
N GLU A 69 17.87 9.95 -1.13
CA GLU A 69 16.91 10.25 -0.08
C GLU A 69 16.89 9.12 0.97
N LEU A 70 16.92 7.86 0.53
CA LEU A 70 17.02 6.70 1.41
C LEU A 70 18.32 6.70 2.22
N GLU A 71 19.47 7.04 1.62
CA GLU A 71 20.74 7.15 2.33
C GLU A 71 20.70 8.27 3.38
N ALA A 72 20.13 9.42 3.04
CA ALA A 72 19.98 10.54 3.96
C ALA A 72 19.17 10.15 5.21
N ILE A 73 18.06 9.44 5.03
CA ILE A 73 17.25 8.92 6.14
C ILE A 73 18.04 7.88 6.94
N ASN A 74 18.73 6.95 6.26
CA ASN A 74 19.47 5.86 6.91
C ASN A 74 20.61 6.35 7.82
N ARG A 75 21.20 7.52 7.53
CA ARG A 75 22.22 8.14 8.39
C ARG A 75 21.67 8.56 9.76
N GLN A 76 20.40 8.97 9.82
CA GLN A 76 19.75 9.41 11.06
C GLN A 76 18.98 8.27 11.74
N TYR A 77 18.34 7.42 10.95
CA TYR A 77 17.53 6.30 11.39
C TYR A 77 17.96 5.04 10.66
N PRO A 78 18.94 4.28 11.18
CA PRO A 78 19.44 3.08 10.51
C PRO A 78 18.33 2.04 10.26
N PHE A 79 18.18 1.61 9.02
CA PHE A 79 17.22 0.59 8.60
C PHE A 79 17.84 -0.38 7.58
N GLU A 80 17.29 -1.59 7.50
CA GLU A 80 17.69 -2.55 6.45
C GLU A 80 17.14 -2.14 5.08
N PRO A 81 17.90 -2.27 3.98
CA PRO A 81 17.41 -1.98 2.64
C PRO A 81 16.08 -2.67 2.33
N LEU A 82 15.19 -1.95 1.63
CA LEU A 82 13.85 -2.43 1.30
C LEU A 82 13.95 -3.68 0.40
N LYS A 83 13.48 -4.82 0.90
CA LYS A 83 13.53 -6.10 0.18
C LYS A 83 12.30 -6.23 -0.71
N VAL A 84 12.51 -6.16 -2.03
CA VAL A 84 11.45 -6.45 -3.00
C VAL A 84 11.46 -7.96 -3.28
N LYS A 85 10.51 -8.68 -2.68
CA LYS A 85 10.23 -10.07 -3.06
C LYS A 85 8.95 -10.07 -3.88
N TYR A 86 8.99 -10.69 -5.05
CA TYR A 86 7.75 -11.04 -5.74
C TYR A 86 6.99 -12.01 -4.85
N LEU A 87 5.79 -11.62 -4.45
CA LEU A 87 4.84 -12.48 -3.75
C LEU A 87 4.29 -13.49 -4.75
N LEU A 88 5.12 -14.42 -5.23
CA LEU A 88 4.61 -15.61 -5.88
C LEU A 88 3.88 -16.44 -4.79
N ARG A 89 2.59 -16.13 -4.58
CA ARG A 89 1.59 -16.86 -3.79
C ARG A 89 1.77 -16.83 -2.25
N LEU A 90 1.72 -15.67 -1.59
CA LEU A 90 1.65 -15.64 -0.11
C LEU A 90 0.29 -16.02 0.51
N ILE A 91 -0.76 -16.23 -0.28
CA ILE A 91 -2.01 -16.80 0.26
C ILE A 91 -1.85 -18.28 0.62
N ALA A 92 -0.85 -18.99 0.07
CA ALA A 92 -0.62 -20.40 0.40
C ALA A 92 0.05 -20.61 1.78
N TRP A 93 0.58 -19.55 2.41
CA TRP A 93 1.35 -19.66 3.66
C TRP A 93 0.60 -19.25 4.93
N TRP A 94 -0.67 -18.82 4.80
CA TRP A 94 -1.50 -18.43 5.94
C TRP A 94 -2.49 -19.53 6.40
N PHE A 95 -2.43 -20.71 5.78
CA PHE A 95 -3.28 -21.88 6.10
C PHE A 95 -2.45 -23.13 6.43
N GLN A 96 -1.30 -22.95 7.10
CA GLN A 96 -0.52 -24.05 7.65
C GLN A 96 -0.11 -23.78 9.09
#